data_AF-M8AXM5-F1
#
_entry.id   AF-M8AXM5-F1
#
_cell.length_a   1.000
_cell.length_b   1.000
_cell.length_c   1.000
_cell.angle_alpha   90.00
_cell.angle_beta   90.00
_cell.angle_gamma   90.00
#
_symmetry.space_group_name_H-M   'P 1'
#
loop_
_entity.id
_entity.type
_entity.pdbx_description
1 polymer ?
#
loop_
_entity_poly.entity_id
_entity_poly.type
_entity_poly.pdbx_seq_one_letter_code
_entity_poly.pdbx_strand_id
1 'polypeptide(L)'
;MAFLRPQAKLVMPALMALELIVATVAAVPLALPGCPEACGRVTVPYPFGFRQGCFHAGFNLTCDHTRHPPKLLLGDGVEVDAISLADGTV
;
A
#
# COMPACT_ATOMS: atom_id res chain seq x y z
N MET A 1 33.21 10.78 0.26
CA MET A 1 34.41 10.89 -0.60
C MET A 1 33.96 10.72 -2.04
N ALA A 2 34.31 11.67 -2.89
CA ALA A 2 33.99 11.69 -4.30
C ALA A 2 34.56 10.47 -5.02
N PHE A 3 33.77 9.84 -5.90
CA PHE A 3 34.29 9.15 -7.06
C PHE A 3 33.44 9.52 -8.27
N LEU A 4 33.73 10.69 -8.81
CA LEU A 4 33.62 10.89 -10.26
C LEU A 4 34.52 9.83 -10.93
N ARG A 5 33.93 9.01 -11.80
CA ARG A 5 34.64 8.48 -12.98
C ARG A 5 33.69 8.51 -14.19
N PRO A 6 33.84 9.49 -15.08
CA PRO A 6 33.20 9.48 -16.39
C PRO A 6 34.09 8.70 -17.37
N GLN A 7 33.56 7.67 -18.02
CA GLN A 7 34.07 7.15 -19.31
C GLN A 7 32.86 6.49 -20.01
N ALA A 8 32.15 7.19 -20.88
CA ALA A 8 32.46 7.36 -22.30
C ALA A 8 32.35 6.05 -23.11
N LYS A 9 31.37 6.09 -24.04
CA LYS A 9 31.30 5.42 -25.35
C LYS A 9 30.75 3.98 -25.40
N LEU A 10 29.48 3.91 -25.80
CA LEU A 10 29.00 3.17 -26.99
C LEU A 10 29.69 1.82 -27.28
N VAL A 11 29.30 0.77 -26.55
CA VAL A 11 29.54 -0.63 -26.97
C VAL A 11 28.37 -1.53 -26.55
N MET A 12 27.24 -1.45 -27.27
CA MET A 12 26.39 -2.62 -27.53
C MET A 12 26.75 -3.06 -28.95
N PRO A 13 26.84 -4.37 -29.32
CA PRO A 13 25.93 -5.44 -28.87
C PRO A 13 26.52 -6.89 -28.92
N ALA A 14 26.82 -7.60 -27.81
CA ALA A 14 27.26 -9.02 -27.95
C ALA A 14 27.27 -9.95 -26.70
N LEU A 15 26.67 -9.61 -25.55
CA LEU A 15 26.55 -10.55 -24.42
C LEU A 15 25.07 -10.78 -24.09
N MET A 16 24.39 -11.52 -24.95
CA MET A 16 23.16 -12.22 -24.59
C MET A 16 23.55 -13.54 -23.92
N ALA A 17 23.48 -13.59 -22.58
CA ALA A 17 23.20 -14.77 -21.76
C ALA A 17 23.58 -14.46 -20.30
N LEU A 18 22.75 -13.71 -19.57
CA LEU A 18 22.81 -13.70 -18.12
C LEU A 18 21.43 -13.34 -17.53
N GLU A 19 20.69 -14.40 -17.19
CA GLU A 19 19.62 -14.47 -16.18
C GLU A 19 18.47 -13.44 -16.25
N LEU A 20 17.40 -13.74 -17.00
CA LEU A 20 16.08 -13.18 -16.70
C LEU A 20 15.45 -13.95 -15.53
N ILE A 21 15.82 -13.60 -14.30
CA ILE A 21 15.01 -13.97 -13.13
C ILE A 21 13.74 -13.12 -13.18
N VAL A 22 12.65 -13.67 -13.70
CA VAL A 22 11.34 -13.02 -13.58
C VAL A 22 10.89 -13.16 -12.13
N ALA A 23 11.03 -12.08 -11.36
CA ALA A 23 10.47 -12.01 -10.02
C ALA A 23 8.93 -11.96 -10.13
N THR A 24 8.27 -13.06 -9.78
CA THR A 24 6.81 -13.07 -9.63
C THR A 24 6.46 -12.42 -8.30
N VAL A 25 5.97 -11.18 -8.33
CA VAL A 25 5.42 -10.53 -7.13
C VAL A 25 4.00 -11.04 -6.94
N ALA A 26 3.77 -11.84 -5.89
CA ALA A 26 2.41 -12.19 -5.51
C ALA A 26 1.74 -10.95 -4.92
N ALA A 27 0.59 -10.55 -5.48
CA ALA A 27 -0.23 -9.50 -4.89
C ALA A 27 -0.83 -10.04 -3.59
N VAL A 28 -0.49 -9.43 -2.45
CA VAL A 28 -1.16 -9.72 -1.19
C VAL A 28 -2.53 -9.02 -1.23
N PRO A 29 -3.65 -9.75 -1.06
CA PRO A 29 -4.97 -9.14 -1.06
C PRO A 29 -5.05 -8.12 0.08
N LEU A 30 -5.40 -6.87 -0.25
CA LEU A 30 -5.48 -5.78 0.72
C LEU A 30 -6.71 -5.94 1.59
N ALA A 31 -7.88 -6.24 1.00
CA ALA A 31 -9.10 -6.52 1.75
C ALA A 31 -9.71 -7.88 1.36
N LEU A 32 -10.77 -8.28 2.05
CA LEU A 32 -11.55 -9.46 1.68
C LEU A 32 -12.23 -9.24 0.31
N PRO A 33 -12.49 -10.31 -0.47
CA PRO A 33 -13.19 -10.19 -1.75
C PRO A 33 -14.53 -9.45 -1.60
N GLY A 34 -14.72 -8.41 -2.41
CA GLY A 34 -15.94 -7.59 -2.38
C GLY A 34 -15.97 -6.53 -1.28
N CYS A 35 -14.90 -6.35 -0.50
CA CYS A 35 -14.77 -5.28 0.49
C CYS A 35 -14.11 -4.02 -0.09
N PRO A 36 -14.40 -2.82 0.46
CA PRO A 36 -13.66 -1.62 0.10
C PRO A 36 -12.21 -1.71 0.58
N GLU A 37 -11.28 -1.28 -0.27
CA GLU A 37 -9.85 -1.26 0.06
C GLU A 37 -9.34 0.14 0.44
N ALA A 38 -10.15 1.19 0.29
CA ALA A 38 -9.74 2.57 0.57
C ALA A 38 -10.89 3.48 1.01
N CYS A 39 -10.55 4.46 1.85
CA CYS A 39 -11.40 5.60 2.19
C CYS A 39 -10.64 6.89 1.85
N GLY A 40 -11.12 7.63 0.84
CA GLY A 40 -10.41 8.81 0.35
C GLY A 40 -9.04 8.43 -0.22
N ARG A 41 -7.96 8.87 0.44
CA ARG A 41 -6.57 8.57 0.06
C ARG A 41 -5.92 7.46 0.91
N VAL A 42 -6.64 6.93 1.89
CA VAL A 42 -6.09 5.98 2.86
C VAL A 42 -6.47 4.57 2.44
N THR A 43 -5.47 3.72 2.23
CA THR A 43 -5.66 2.28 2.01
C THR A 43 -5.99 1.60 3.33
N VAL A 44 -7.00 0.73 3.32
CA VAL A 44 -7.53 0.04 4.49
C VAL A 44 -7.36 -1.47 4.30
N PRO A 45 -6.21 -2.04 4.73
CA PRO A 45 -5.98 -3.47 4.61
C PRO A 45 -6.74 -4.26 5.70
N TYR A 46 -7.06 -5.53 5.47
CA TYR A 46 -7.51 -6.44 6.52
C TYR A 46 -6.39 -6.58 7.58
N PRO A 47 -6.67 -6.54 8.89
CA PRO A 47 -7.96 -6.73 9.57
C PRO A 47 -8.87 -5.51 9.67
N PHE A 48 -8.45 -4.34 9.17
CA PHE A 48 -9.22 -3.10 9.22
C PHE A 48 -10.35 -3.05 8.20
N GLY A 49 -11.38 -2.27 8.48
CA GLY A 49 -12.47 -2.04 7.54
C GLY A 49 -13.58 -1.18 8.11
N PHE A 50 -14.41 -0.65 7.23
CA PHE A 50 -15.53 0.25 7.55
C PHE A 50 -16.86 -0.20 6.94
N ARG A 51 -16.88 -1.40 6.36
CA ARG A 51 -18.09 -2.08 5.88
C ARG A 51 -18.34 -3.30 6.77
N GLN A 52 -19.60 -3.53 7.13
CA GLN A 52 -19.98 -4.70 7.91
C GLN A 52 -19.50 -6.00 7.22
N GLY A 53 -18.84 -6.86 7.98
CA GLY A 53 -18.23 -8.11 7.48
C GLY A 53 -16.85 -7.95 6.82
N CYS A 54 -16.32 -6.72 6.71
CA CYS A 54 -15.03 -6.43 6.10
C CYS A 54 -13.93 -6.08 7.11
N PHE A 55 -14.11 -6.40 8.38
CA PHE A 55 -13.13 -6.14 9.44
C PHE A 55 -13.16 -7.25 10.48
N HIS A 56 -12.03 -7.43 11.17
CA HIS A 56 -11.98 -8.26 12.36
C HIS A 56 -12.53 -7.48 13.58
N ALA A 57 -13.08 -8.19 14.57
CA ALA A 57 -13.53 -7.56 15.81
C ALA A 57 -12.42 -6.70 16.44
N GLY A 58 -12.74 -5.45 16.78
CA GLY A 58 -11.79 -4.45 17.29
C GLY A 58 -11.11 -3.57 16.23
N PHE A 59 -11.27 -3.88 14.95
CA PHE A 59 -10.62 -3.17 13.83
C PHE A 59 -11.61 -2.39 12.95
N ASN A 60 -12.78 -2.06 13.50
CA ASN A 60 -13.79 -1.29 12.80
C ASN A 60 -13.38 0.20 12.74
N LEU A 61 -13.42 0.76 11.54
CA LEU A 61 -13.15 2.16 11.23
C LEU A 61 -14.40 2.82 10.67
N THR A 62 -14.44 4.16 10.67
CA THR A 62 -15.50 4.92 10.03
C THR A 62 -14.95 5.66 8.82
N CYS A 63 -15.59 5.53 7.66
CA CYS A 63 -15.31 6.39 6.51
C CYS A 63 -16.33 7.53 6.48
N ASP A 64 -15.89 8.74 6.80
CA ASP A 64 -16.73 9.94 6.74
C ASP A 64 -16.82 10.44 5.30
N HIS A 65 -17.91 10.03 4.64
CA HIS A 65 -18.25 10.43 3.27
C HIS A 65 -18.85 11.84 3.17
N THR A 66 -19.10 12.52 4.29
CA THR A 66 -19.60 13.91 4.26
C THR A 66 -18.49 14.92 3.94
N ARG A 67 -17.23 14.54 4.20
CA ARG A 67 -16.03 15.33 3.87
C ARG A 67 -15.56 15.05 2.45
N HIS A 68 -14.93 16.04 1.84
CA HIS A 68 -14.40 15.98 0.48
C HIS A 68 -12.92 16.38 0.47
N PRO A 69 -11.98 15.43 0.28
CA PRO A 69 -12.19 13.98 0.10
C PRO A 69 -12.67 13.29 1.40
N PRO A 70 -13.26 12.08 1.29
CA PRO A 70 -13.66 11.28 2.46
C PRO A 70 -12.49 11.07 3.42
N LYS A 71 -12.79 11.04 4.72
CA LYS A 71 -11.78 10.88 5.78
C LYS A 71 -12.00 9.59 6.55
N LEU A 72 -10.93 8.85 6.80
CA LEU A 72 -10.97 7.65 7.63
C LEU A 72 -10.82 8.06 9.09
N LEU A 73 -11.68 7.54 9.95
CA LEU A 73 -11.73 7.87 11.38
C LEU A 73 -11.62 6.61 12.24
N LEU A 74 -10.90 6.73 13.34
CA LEU A 74 -10.78 5.72 14.39
C LEU A 74 -11.51 6.21 15.66
N GLY A 75 -12.33 5.33 16.25
CA GLY A 75 -13.01 5.57 17.52
C GLY A 75 -13.82 6.87 17.54
N ASP A 76 -13.48 7.77 18.47
CA ASP A 76 -14.19 9.03 18.74
C ASP A 76 -13.98 10.13 17.67
N GLY A 77 -13.51 9.76 16.47
CA GLY A 77 -13.34 10.69 15.35
C GLY A 77 -11.89 11.13 15.09
N VAL A 78 -10.91 10.36 15.56
CA VAL A 78 -9.49 10.60 15.26
C VAL A 78 -9.24 10.30 13.78
N GLU A 79 -8.71 11.25 13.03
CA GLU A 79 -8.42 11.06 11.61
C GLU A 79 -7.18 10.20 11.40
N VAL A 80 -7.32 9.16 10.57
CA VAL A 80 -6.24 8.25 10.17
C VAL A 80 -5.70 8.70 8.81
N ASP A 81 -4.38 8.84 8.70
CA ASP A 81 -3.72 9.24 7.45
C ASP A 81 -3.06 8.05 6.74
N ALA A 82 -2.59 7.04 7.49
CA ALA A 82 -1.99 5.83 6.95
C ALA A 82 -2.13 4.64 7.92
N ILE A 83 -2.13 3.42 7.37
CA ILE A 83 -2.13 2.18 8.14
C ILE A 83 -0.89 1.38 7.73
N SER A 84 -0.05 1.00 8.69
CA SER A 84 1.15 0.19 8.47
C SER A 84 1.07 -1.14 9.20
N LEU A 85 1.00 -2.24 8.44
CA LEU A 85 1.07 -3.59 9.00
C LEU A 85 2.49 -3.95 9.46
N ALA A 86 3.52 -3.39 8.81
CA ALA A 86 4.92 -3.64 9.15
C ALA A 86 5.31 -2.97 10.47
N ASP A 87 4.84 -1.73 10.68
CA ASP A 87 5.13 -0.96 11.89
C ASP A 87 4.11 -1.20 13.00
N GLY A 88 2.96 -1.82 12.68
CA GLY A 88 1.88 -2.09 13.63
C GLY A 88 1.14 -0.82 14.07
N THR A 89 1.02 0.17 13.19
CA THR A 89 0.47 1.50 13.50
C THR A 89 -0.76 1.86 12.65
N VAL A 90 -1.61 2.69 13.26
CA VAL A 90 -2.81 3.34 12.70
C VAL A 90 -2.85 4.78 13.19
#